data_AF-A0A380MTN2-F1
#
_entry.id   AF-A0A380MTN2-F1
#
_cell.length_a   1.000
_cell.length_b   1.000
_cell.length_c   1.000
_cell.angle_alpha   90.00
_cell.angle_beta   90.00
_cell.angle_gamma   90.00
#
_symmetry.space_group_name_H-M   'P 1'
#
loop_
_entity.id
_entity.type
_entity.pdbx_description
1 polymer ?
#
loop_
_entity_poly.entity_id
_entity_poly.type
_entity_poly.pdbx_seq_one_letter_code
_entity_poly.pdbx_strand_id
1 'polypeptide(L)'
;MMKRKLTAAMVAAAIIGIANAQENATDTSVVQDANNNIQSLSVPAPRPGQCQALVIVPAKFEPETQQIEIKEAAKTYEIVPAEYEWTEEQVEVKPATEELKVIPATYKTEVKEIEVEPKTVEKTVIPPKYTEVNDEVTARPSYLTAQSQGPARTFQSVGEALRLVEVPEQKEAIKKQVVQEQARVDNKEVEGKIERVEVQVVDEPARVEKVPVEAEYKTVRVKKLVKDAQEVEKEIPAEYAEVKTFKKVADAQMRWEEVLCESEVNADTIKSVQSALNSKGYNAGTPDGALGPTTMRALEKFQRDNNLATGGVTMETMRALGVL
;
A
#
# COMPACT_ATOMS: atom_id res chain seq x y z
N MET A 1 -36.95 20.88 55.20
CA MET A 1 -36.05 20.61 56.33
C MET A 1 -34.62 20.52 55.81
N MET A 2 -33.71 21.25 56.46
CA MET A 2 -32.23 21.17 56.45
C MET A 2 -31.49 21.28 55.09
N LYS A 3 -31.02 22.48 54.70
CA LYS A 3 -29.74 23.17 55.04
C LYS A 3 -28.57 22.69 54.15
N ARG A 4 -28.23 23.39 53.06
CA ARG A 4 -27.36 24.60 52.92
C ARG A 4 -25.84 24.33 53.02
N LYS A 5 -25.16 24.66 51.90
CA LYS A 5 -23.81 25.26 51.74
C LYS A 5 -22.61 24.35 52.14
N LEU A 6 -21.51 24.27 51.40
CA LEU A 6 -20.59 25.37 51.10
C LEU A 6 -19.63 25.05 49.93
N THR A 7 -19.35 26.09 49.15
CA THR A 7 -18.17 26.32 48.30
C THR A 7 -16.84 26.18 49.05
N ALA A 8 -15.80 25.66 48.38
CA ALA A 8 -14.40 26.00 48.67
C ALA A 8 -13.59 25.95 47.37
N ALA A 9 -13.36 27.12 46.78
CA ALA A 9 -12.20 27.40 45.96
C ALA A 9 -11.17 28.05 46.88
N MET A 10 -9.93 27.54 46.95
CA MET A 10 -8.72 28.37 47.08
C MET A 10 -7.41 27.58 47.20
N VAL A 11 -6.42 28.08 46.45
CA VAL A 11 -4.99 28.24 46.75
C VAL A 11 -4.02 27.44 45.88
N ALA A 12 -3.32 28.23 45.07
CA ALA A 12 -2.11 27.92 44.32
C ALA A 12 -0.93 27.54 45.23
N ALA A 13 -0.12 26.60 44.78
CA ALA A 13 1.28 26.51 45.16
C ALA A 13 2.11 26.35 43.89
N ALA A 14 2.72 27.45 43.46
CA ALA A 14 3.85 27.43 42.56
C ALA A 14 5.05 26.85 43.30
N ILE A 15 5.61 25.75 42.81
CA ILE A 15 6.95 25.31 43.19
C ILE A 15 7.81 25.35 41.94
N ILE A 16 8.74 26.29 41.96
CA ILE A 16 9.84 26.45 41.03
C ILE A 16 10.75 25.24 41.22
N GLY A 17 10.74 24.32 40.25
CA GLY A 17 11.70 23.24 40.13
C GLY A 17 12.59 23.51 38.92
N ILE A 18 13.77 24.07 39.17
CA ILE A 18 14.85 24.18 38.18
C ILE A 18 15.38 22.76 37.96
N ALA A 19 14.93 22.10 36.89
CA ALA A 19 15.57 20.89 36.39
C ALA A 19 16.57 21.32 35.31
N ASN A 20 17.85 21.08 35.61
CA ASN A 20 18.97 21.32 34.71
C ASN A 20 18.74 20.62 33.37
N ALA A 21 18.68 21.40 32.30
CA ALA A 21 18.91 20.90 30.95
C ALA A 21 20.40 20.56 30.85
N GLN A 22 20.75 19.29 31.03
CA GLN A 22 22.02 18.77 30.53
C GLN A 22 21.93 18.79 29.01
N GLU A 23 22.83 19.58 28.41
CA GLU A 23 23.07 19.62 26.99
C GLU A 23 23.32 18.21 26.45
N ASN A 24 22.67 17.96 25.31
CA ASN A 24 22.91 16.92 24.33
C ASN A 24 24.18 16.10 24.58
N ALA A 25 23.99 14.87 25.05
CA ALA A 25 24.92 13.79 24.80
C ALA A 25 25.17 13.73 23.29
N THR A 26 26.38 14.10 22.88
CA THR A 26 26.92 13.75 21.58
C THR A 26 26.83 12.24 21.45
N ASP A 27 26.06 11.84 20.44
CA ASP A 27 25.92 10.48 19.95
C ASP A 27 27.29 9.80 19.85
N THR A 28 27.60 8.99 20.86
CA THR A 28 28.92 8.37 21.02
C THR A 28 29.06 7.13 20.13
N SER A 29 28.04 6.81 19.33
CA SER A 29 28.07 5.73 18.34
C SER A 29 29.03 6.04 17.19
N VAL A 30 29.15 7.31 16.78
CA VAL A 30 30.04 7.73 15.68
C VAL A 30 31.53 7.56 16.03
N VAL A 31 31.89 7.65 17.32
CA VAL A 31 33.28 7.56 17.78
C VAL A 31 33.74 6.10 17.93
N GLN A 32 32.82 5.16 18.17
CA GLN A 32 33.16 3.73 18.24
C GLN A 32 33.42 3.12 16.86
N ASP A 33 32.67 3.53 15.83
CA ASP A 33 32.91 3.05 14.46
C ASP A 33 34.21 3.60 13.84
N ALA A 34 34.59 4.84 14.19
CA ALA A 34 35.87 5.40 13.74
C ALA A 34 37.08 4.64 14.30
N ASN A 35 37.02 4.17 15.55
CA ASN A 35 38.14 3.45 16.18
C ASN A 35 38.33 2.02 15.65
N ASN A 36 37.25 1.33 15.27
CA ASN A 36 37.36 0.03 14.59
C ASN A 36 37.87 0.17 13.15
N ASN A 37 37.54 1.27 12.47
CA ASN A 37 38.00 1.52 11.10
C ASN A 37 39.49 1.96 11.05
N ILE A 38 40.01 2.64 12.08
CA ILE A 38 41.43 3.05 12.12
C ILE A 38 42.38 1.85 12.34
N GLN A 39 41.93 0.76 12.97
CA GLN A 39 42.73 -0.48 13.06
C GLN A 39 42.96 -1.15 11.70
N SER A 40 42.14 -0.85 10.68
CA SER A 40 42.29 -1.38 9.32
C SER A 40 43.39 -0.68 8.49
N LEU A 41 43.89 0.48 8.95
CA LEU A 41 44.90 1.27 8.24
C LEU A 41 46.35 0.96 8.66
N SER A 42 46.54 0.12 9.70
CA SER A 42 47.88 -0.37 10.05
C SER A 42 48.31 -1.47 9.06
N VAL A 43 49.48 -1.31 8.43
CA VAL A 43 50.02 -2.33 7.53
C VAL A 43 50.28 -3.60 8.36
N PRO A 44 49.63 -4.73 8.09
CA PRO A 44 49.87 -5.96 8.82
C PRO A 44 51.31 -6.41 8.56
N ALA A 45 51.97 -7.01 9.55
CA ALA A 45 53.29 -7.59 9.32
C ALA A 45 53.17 -8.80 8.38
N PRO A 46 53.70 -8.74 7.13
CA PRO A 46 53.61 -9.87 6.22
C PRO A 46 54.51 -11.02 6.71
N ARG A 47 54.05 -12.27 6.53
CA ARG A 47 54.91 -13.43 6.74
C ARG A 47 55.92 -13.51 5.59
N PRO A 48 57.12 -14.07 5.80
CA PRO A 48 58.09 -14.27 4.72
C PRO A 48 57.45 -15.01 3.53
N GLY A 49 57.54 -14.42 2.33
CA GLY A 49 56.97 -14.97 1.09
C GLY A 49 55.51 -14.60 0.80
N GLN A 50 54.82 -13.87 1.69
CA GLN A 50 53.46 -13.38 1.42
C GLN A 50 53.46 -11.94 0.93
N CYS A 51 52.65 -11.67 -0.11
CA CYS A 51 52.38 -10.33 -0.59
C CYS A 51 50.99 -9.89 -0.14
N GLN A 52 50.88 -8.64 0.30
CA GLN A 52 49.62 -8.05 0.74
C GLN A 52 49.36 -6.76 -0.03
N ALA A 53 48.11 -6.53 -0.40
CA ALA A 53 47.67 -5.28 -0.99
C ALA A 53 46.45 -4.75 -0.25
N LEU A 54 46.32 -3.43 -0.19
CA LEU A 54 45.11 -2.78 0.27
C LEU A 54 44.06 -2.90 -0.84
N VAL A 55 42.97 -3.62 -0.56
CA VAL A 55 41.90 -3.92 -1.53
C VAL A 55 40.56 -3.39 -1.04
N ILE A 56 39.64 -3.19 -1.98
CA ILE A 56 38.30 -2.66 -1.70
C ILE A 56 37.31 -3.81 -1.71
N VAL A 57 36.74 -4.12 -0.55
CA VAL A 57 35.59 -5.03 -0.45
C VAL A 57 34.32 -4.23 -0.77
N PRO A 58 33.54 -4.62 -1.78
CA PRO A 58 32.33 -3.90 -2.15
C PRO A 58 31.26 -4.01 -1.05
N ALA A 59 30.33 -3.04 -1.01
CA ALA A 59 29.17 -3.12 -0.13
C ALA A 59 28.32 -4.35 -0.46
N LYS A 60 27.81 -5.03 0.57
CA LYS A 60 27.00 -6.24 0.43
C LYS A 60 25.51 -5.89 0.46
N PHE A 61 24.77 -6.40 -0.53
CA PHE A 61 23.33 -6.24 -0.62
C PHE A 61 22.64 -7.61 -0.62
N GLU A 62 21.54 -7.72 0.10
CA GLU A 62 20.69 -8.92 0.12
C GLU A 62 19.31 -8.57 -0.42
N PRO A 63 18.70 -9.43 -1.27
CA PRO A 63 17.37 -9.18 -1.78
C PRO A 63 16.35 -9.27 -0.63
N GLU A 64 15.53 -8.23 -0.47
CA GLU A 64 14.42 -8.17 0.47
C GLU A 64 13.13 -8.03 -0.34
N THR A 65 12.08 -8.76 0.07
CA THR A 65 10.77 -8.63 -0.59
C THR A 65 9.93 -7.68 0.23
N GLN A 66 9.56 -6.55 -0.37
CA GLN A 66 8.69 -5.57 0.23
C GLN A 66 7.29 -5.69 -0.36
N GLN A 67 6.28 -5.85 0.50
CA GLN A 67 4.89 -5.77 0.08
C GLN A 67 4.46 -4.32 0.02
N ILE A 68 4.04 -3.88 -1.16
CA ILE A 68 3.60 -2.52 -1.41
C ILE A 68 2.14 -2.56 -1.84
N GLU A 69 1.31 -1.74 -1.21
CA GLU A 69 -0.10 -1.61 -1.53
C GLU A 69 -0.27 -0.91 -2.88
N ILE A 70 -0.71 -1.68 -3.88
CA ILE A 70 -0.90 -1.16 -5.26
C ILE A 70 -2.31 -0.65 -5.48
N LYS A 71 -3.27 -1.10 -4.67
CA LYS A 71 -4.67 -0.69 -4.73
C LYS A 71 -5.26 -0.66 -3.34
N GLU A 72 -5.76 0.50 -2.97
CA GLU A 72 -6.29 0.73 -1.63
C GLU A 72 -7.62 0.00 -1.43
N ALA A 73 -7.87 -0.40 -0.18
CA ALA A 73 -9.14 -0.98 0.20
C ALA A 73 -10.26 0.05 -0.01
N ALA A 74 -11.39 -0.41 -0.54
CA ALA A 74 -12.55 0.44 -0.81
C ALA A 74 -13.83 -0.25 -0.36
N LYS A 75 -14.88 0.56 -0.15
CA LYS A 75 -16.20 0.06 0.20
C LYS A 75 -17.08 0.02 -1.04
N THR A 76 -17.94 -0.98 -1.13
CA THR A 76 -18.99 -1.09 -2.15
C THR A 76 -20.31 -1.48 -1.48
N TYR A 77 -21.42 -1.20 -2.14
CA TYR A 77 -22.76 -1.49 -1.62
C TYR A 77 -23.46 -2.48 -2.55
N GLU A 78 -24.19 -3.43 -1.96
CA GLU A 78 -25.14 -4.27 -2.67
C GLU A 78 -26.55 -3.95 -2.17
N ILE A 79 -27.47 -3.71 -3.11
CA ILE A 79 -28.87 -3.40 -2.81
C ILE A 79 -29.65 -4.71 -2.80
N VAL A 80 -30.17 -5.08 -1.64
CA VAL A 80 -31.18 -6.15 -1.51
C VAL A 80 -32.55 -5.51 -1.74
N PRO A 81 -33.30 -5.89 -2.79
CA PRO A 81 -34.55 -5.23 -3.14
C PRO A 81 -35.63 -5.44 -2.07
N ALA A 82 -36.60 -4.52 -2.03
CA ALA A 82 -37.76 -4.62 -1.16
C ALA A 82 -38.65 -5.82 -1.53
N GLU A 83 -39.22 -6.47 -0.52
CA GLU A 83 -40.13 -7.59 -0.70
C GLU A 83 -41.58 -7.13 -0.55
N TYR A 84 -42.43 -7.54 -1.48
CA TYR A 84 -43.82 -7.12 -1.56
C TYR A 84 -44.75 -8.33 -1.65
N GLU A 85 -45.89 -8.23 -0.98
CA GLU A 85 -46.93 -9.26 -0.99
C GLU A 85 -48.27 -8.65 -1.42
N TRP A 86 -49.03 -9.39 -2.22
CA TRP A 86 -50.38 -8.99 -2.62
C TRP A 86 -51.35 -9.30 -1.48
N THR A 87 -52.02 -8.27 -0.95
CA THR A 87 -53.08 -8.41 0.06
C THR A 87 -54.40 -7.97 -0.54
N GLU A 88 -55.46 -8.70 -0.21
CA GLU A 88 -56.83 -8.38 -0.62
C GLU A 88 -57.47 -7.49 0.47
N GLU A 89 -57.79 -6.25 0.12
CA GLU A 89 -58.44 -5.29 1.02
C GLU A 89 -59.87 -5.03 0.54
N GLN A 90 -60.84 -5.15 1.44
CA GLN A 90 -62.24 -4.90 1.12
C GLN A 90 -62.56 -3.42 1.27
N VAL A 91 -62.75 -2.76 0.14
CA VAL A 91 -63.18 -1.36 0.10
C VAL A 91 -64.71 -1.34 -0.03
N GLU A 92 -65.37 -0.66 0.89
CA GLU A 92 -66.83 -0.46 0.87
C GLU A 92 -67.22 0.45 -0.29
N VAL A 93 -67.89 -0.11 -1.29
CA VAL A 93 -68.28 0.60 -2.52
C VAL A 93 -69.71 1.11 -2.44
N LYS A 94 -70.57 0.40 -1.70
CA LYS A 94 -71.90 0.86 -1.34
C LYS A 94 -72.19 0.46 0.10
N PRO A 95 -72.57 1.41 0.97
CA PRO A 95 -72.91 1.09 2.34
C PRO A 95 -74.11 0.14 2.41
N ALA A 96 -74.19 -0.66 3.47
CA ALA A 96 -75.40 -1.42 3.79
C ALA A 96 -76.56 -0.42 3.94
N THR A 97 -77.66 -0.66 3.24
CA THR A 97 -78.82 0.23 3.27
C THR A 97 -80.04 -0.57 3.68
N GLU A 98 -80.93 0.03 4.46
CA GLU A 98 -82.22 -0.58 4.76
C GLU A 98 -83.19 -0.15 3.65
N GLU A 99 -83.91 -1.09 3.03
CA GLU A 99 -84.95 -0.80 2.06
C GLU A 99 -86.17 -0.28 2.81
N LEU A 100 -86.52 0.97 2.49
CA LEU A 100 -87.61 1.73 3.07
C LEU A 100 -88.50 2.20 1.90
N LYS A 101 -89.81 1.99 1.96
CA LYS A 101 -90.76 2.42 0.90
C LYS A 101 -91.16 3.93 0.92
N VAL A 102 -90.32 4.91 0.57
CA VAL A 102 -90.71 6.33 0.29
C VAL A 102 -89.76 7.06 -0.66
N ILE A 103 -90.36 8.11 -1.24
CA ILE A 103 -89.85 9.37 -1.84
C ILE A 103 -88.32 9.44 -1.96
N PRO A 104 -87.80 9.58 -3.19
CA PRO A 104 -86.40 9.31 -3.51
C PRO A 104 -85.43 10.32 -2.89
N ALA A 105 -84.31 9.80 -2.37
CA ALA A 105 -83.14 10.56 -1.97
C ALA A 105 -82.29 10.98 -3.19
N THR A 106 -81.56 12.07 -3.03
CA THR A 106 -80.55 12.53 -3.99
C THR A 106 -79.17 12.02 -3.58
N TYR A 107 -78.38 11.57 -4.56
CA TYR A 107 -77.03 11.07 -4.35
C TYR A 107 -76.03 12.08 -4.89
N LYS A 108 -74.87 12.18 -4.22
CA LYS A 108 -73.73 12.91 -4.74
C LYS A 108 -72.54 11.96 -4.87
N THR A 109 -71.84 12.06 -5.99
CA THR A 109 -70.62 11.31 -6.23
C THR A 109 -69.48 11.95 -5.46
N GLU A 110 -68.81 11.18 -4.61
CA GLU A 110 -67.59 11.54 -3.92
C GLU A 110 -66.44 10.71 -4.49
N VAL A 111 -65.28 11.34 -4.73
CA VAL A 111 -64.12 10.66 -5.30
C VAL A 111 -63.20 10.26 -4.15
N LYS A 112 -62.97 8.95 -3.98
CA LYS A 112 -61.96 8.44 -3.03
C LYS A 112 -60.65 8.14 -3.75
N GLU A 113 -59.55 8.63 -3.22
CA GLU A 113 -58.19 8.38 -3.72
C GLU A 113 -57.62 7.15 -3.01
N ILE A 114 -57.22 6.13 -3.77
CA ILE A 114 -56.61 4.90 -3.25
C ILE A 114 -55.20 4.78 -3.86
N GLU A 115 -54.19 4.65 -3.00
CA GLU A 115 -52.80 4.43 -3.41
C GLU A 115 -52.62 2.95 -3.79
N VAL A 116 -52.51 2.66 -5.09
CA VAL A 116 -52.44 1.29 -5.62
C VAL A 116 -51.00 0.78 -5.64
N GLU A 117 -50.04 1.69 -5.84
CA GLU A 117 -48.61 1.44 -5.76
C GLU A 117 -47.96 2.49 -4.86
N PRO A 118 -47.28 2.08 -3.76
CA PRO A 118 -46.66 3.02 -2.86
C PRO A 118 -45.47 3.74 -3.51
N LYS A 119 -45.19 4.96 -3.05
CA LYS A 119 -43.92 5.66 -3.39
C LYS A 119 -42.73 4.73 -3.18
N THR A 120 -41.87 4.62 -4.19
CA THR A 120 -40.73 3.71 -4.17
C THR A 120 -39.43 4.49 -4.38
N VAL A 121 -38.39 4.16 -3.62
CA VAL A 121 -37.05 4.72 -3.79
C VAL A 121 -36.21 3.76 -4.62
N GLU A 122 -35.91 4.14 -5.85
CA GLU A 122 -34.95 3.43 -6.71
C GLU A 122 -33.53 3.81 -6.28
N LYS A 123 -32.82 2.87 -5.67
CA LYS A 123 -31.43 3.05 -5.24
C LYS A 123 -30.49 2.62 -6.38
N THR A 124 -29.52 3.45 -6.73
CA THR A 124 -28.48 3.12 -7.73
C THR A 124 -27.10 3.23 -7.10
N VAL A 125 -26.29 2.17 -7.17
CA VAL A 125 -24.91 2.17 -6.65
C VAL A 125 -23.97 2.77 -7.67
N ILE A 126 -23.29 3.86 -7.30
CA ILE A 126 -22.18 4.42 -8.06
C ILE A 126 -20.89 3.81 -7.48
N PRO A 127 -20.11 3.04 -8.26
CA PRO A 127 -18.89 2.40 -7.78
C PRO A 127 -17.81 3.44 -7.44
N PRO A 128 -16.81 3.08 -6.61
CA PRO A 128 -15.71 3.97 -6.30
C PRO A 128 -14.83 4.18 -7.53
N LYS A 129 -14.30 5.40 -7.70
CA LYS A 129 -13.34 5.69 -8.76
C LYS A 129 -11.93 5.77 -8.20
N TYR A 130 -11.00 5.16 -8.94
CA TYR A 130 -9.58 5.16 -8.64
C TYR A 130 -8.84 6.10 -9.58
N THR A 131 -7.79 6.74 -9.09
CA THR A 131 -6.83 7.49 -9.90
C THR A 131 -5.44 6.89 -9.75
N GLU A 132 -4.63 6.92 -10.81
CA GLU A 132 -3.22 6.51 -10.75
C GLU A 132 -2.36 7.64 -10.20
N VAL A 133 -1.61 7.35 -9.15
CA VAL A 133 -0.59 8.22 -8.56
C VAL A 133 0.75 7.50 -8.68
N ASN A 134 1.81 8.22 -9.06
CA ASN A 134 3.16 7.65 -9.06
C ASN A 134 3.72 7.72 -7.63
N ASP A 135 4.11 6.58 -7.09
CA ASP A 135 4.81 6.47 -5.82
C ASP A 135 6.27 6.07 -6.09
N GLU A 136 7.22 6.72 -5.41
CA GLU A 136 8.66 6.46 -5.60
C GLU A 136 9.16 5.49 -4.54
N VAL A 137 9.69 4.35 -4.98
CA VAL A 137 10.25 3.34 -4.07
C VAL A 137 11.75 3.23 -4.30
N THR A 138 12.52 3.26 -3.21
CA THR A 138 13.98 3.07 -3.26
C THR A 138 14.30 1.61 -3.61
N ALA A 139 14.63 1.36 -4.88
CA ALA A 139 15.03 0.03 -5.35
C ALA A 139 16.41 -0.38 -4.80
N ARG A 140 17.33 0.60 -4.69
CA ARG A 140 18.65 0.44 -4.07
C ARG A 140 19.04 1.67 -3.26
N PRO A 141 19.40 1.53 -1.97
CA PRO A 141 19.79 2.67 -1.14
C PRO A 141 21.16 3.21 -1.55
N SER A 142 21.47 4.45 -1.15
CA SER A 142 22.79 5.03 -1.37
C SER A 142 23.86 4.28 -0.58
N TYR A 143 25.06 4.24 -1.13
CA TYR A 143 26.20 3.60 -0.47
C TYR A 143 27.52 4.27 -0.86
N LEU A 144 28.49 4.20 0.05
CA LEU A 144 29.84 4.67 -0.19
C LEU A 144 30.67 3.57 -0.86
N THR A 145 31.47 3.94 -1.85
CA THR A 145 32.43 3.03 -2.49
C THR A 145 33.73 3.76 -2.80
N ALA A 146 34.85 3.07 -2.71
CA ALA A 146 36.14 3.62 -3.11
C ALA A 146 36.33 3.44 -4.62
N GLN A 147 36.64 4.53 -5.32
CA GLN A 147 36.95 4.53 -6.75
C GLN A 147 38.42 4.86 -6.97
N SER A 148 39.11 4.06 -7.78
CA SER A 148 40.47 4.36 -8.21
C SER A 148 40.54 5.66 -9.01
N GLN A 149 41.58 6.46 -8.74
CA GLN A 149 41.97 7.65 -9.49
C GLN A 149 43.31 7.44 -10.22
N GLY A 150 43.77 6.18 -10.33
CA GLY A 150 45.08 5.83 -10.91
C GLY A 150 46.23 5.96 -9.92
N PRO A 151 47.49 5.91 -10.39
CA PRO A 151 48.67 5.86 -9.53
C PRO A 151 48.80 7.14 -8.69
N ALA A 152 48.94 6.97 -7.39
CA ALA A 152 49.22 8.04 -6.45
C ALA A 152 50.59 8.66 -6.78
N ARG A 153 50.61 9.95 -7.12
CA ARG A 153 51.85 10.69 -7.35
C ARG A 153 52.37 11.25 -6.02
N THR A 154 52.97 10.38 -5.20
CA THR A 154 53.64 10.78 -3.96
C THR A 154 55.16 10.59 -4.07
N PHE A 155 55.93 11.26 -3.21
CA PHE A 155 57.40 11.16 -3.22
C PHE A 155 57.94 9.81 -2.72
N GLN A 156 57.14 8.99 -2.03
CA GLN A 156 57.62 7.80 -1.31
C GLN A 156 56.71 6.58 -1.37
N SER A 157 55.48 6.67 -1.88
CA SER A 157 54.56 5.53 -1.96
C SER A 157 54.23 5.16 -3.39
N VAL A 158 54.49 3.89 -3.71
CA VAL A 158 53.94 3.22 -4.89
C VAL A 158 52.55 2.74 -4.48
N GLY A 159 51.50 3.17 -5.16
CA GLY A 159 50.13 2.78 -4.83
C GLY A 159 49.09 3.51 -5.67
N GLU A 160 47.84 3.08 -5.59
CA GLU A 160 46.72 3.70 -6.30
C GLU A 160 46.03 4.74 -5.40
N ALA A 161 45.73 5.92 -5.94
CA ALA A 161 44.96 6.93 -5.22
C ALA A 161 43.48 6.54 -5.24
N LEU A 162 42.91 6.27 -4.08
CA LEU A 162 41.50 5.93 -3.95
C LEU A 162 40.70 7.16 -3.47
N ARG A 163 39.58 7.43 -4.12
CA ARG A 163 38.60 8.44 -3.69
C ARG A 163 37.35 7.73 -3.20
N LEU A 164 36.94 8.03 -1.97
CA LEU A 164 35.63 7.61 -1.47
C LEU A 164 34.55 8.45 -2.17
N VAL A 165 33.65 7.78 -2.89
CA VAL A 165 32.54 8.41 -3.64
C VAL A 165 31.23 7.81 -3.15
N GLU A 166 30.23 8.68 -2.92
CA GLU A 166 28.86 8.26 -2.64
C GLU A 166 28.13 7.97 -3.95
N VAL A 167 27.63 6.75 -4.09
CA VAL A 167 26.73 6.37 -5.19
C VAL A 167 25.31 6.67 -4.72
N PRO A 168 24.55 7.53 -5.45
CA PRO A 168 23.22 7.94 -5.03
C PRO A 168 22.24 6.76 -5.06
N GLU A 169 21.18 6.86 -4.26
CA GLU A 169 20.10 5.87 -4.27
C GLU A 169 19.42 5.81 -5.65
N GLN A 170 18.98 4.61 -6.04
CA GLN A 170 18.21 4.38 -7.25
C GLN A 170 16.74 4.20 -6.87
N LYS A 171 15.89 5.09 -7.39
CA LYS A 171 14.45 5.04 -7.19
C LYS A 171 13.75 4.49 -8.43
N GLU A 172 12.73 3.69 -8.20
CA GLU A 172 11.81 3.21 -9.22
C GLU A 172 10.40 3.75 -8.93
N ALA A 173 9.73 4.25 -9.97
CA ALA A 173 8.37 4.76 -9.84
C ALA A 173 7.37 3.62 -10.07
N ILE A 174 6.45 3.44 -9.14
CA ILE A 174 5.37 2.45 -9.22
C ILE A 174 4.05 3.21 -9.32
N LYS A 175 3.15 2.73 -10.19
CA LYS A 175 1.81 3.26 -10.30
C LYS A 175 0.93 2.67 -9.20
N LYS A 176 0.48 3.52 -8.28
CA LYS A 176 -0.46 3.19 -7.21
C LYS A 176 -1.86 3.69 -7.58
N GLN A 177 -2.88 2.85 -7.43
CA GLN A 177 -4.28 3.25 -7.57
C GLN A 177 -4.84 3.68 -6.22
N VAL A 178 -5.10 4.98 -6.09
CA VAL A 178 -5.64 5.61 -4.88
C VAL A 178 -7.13 5.89 -5.08
N VAL A 179 -7.95 5.69 -4.05
CA VAL A 179 -9.39 5.97 -4.12
C VAL A 179 -9.60 7.48 -4.23
N GLN A 180 -10.15 7.93 -5.35
CA GLN A 180 -10.46 9.35 -5.58
C GLN A 180 -11.88 9.69 -5.11
N GLU A 181 -12.85 8.84 -5.46
CA GLU A 181 -14.25 8.98 -5.05
C GLU A 181 -14.71 7.67 -4.41
N GLN A 182 -15.23 7.73 -3.19
CA GLN A 182 -15.81 6.56 -2.53
C GLN A 182 -17.12 6.15 -3.20
N ALA A 183 -17.48 4.86 -3.07
CA ALA A 183 -18.78 4.39 -3.52
C ALA A 183 -19.89 5.13 -2.77
N ARG A 184 -20.97 5.44 -3.49
CA ARG A 184 -22.14 6.09 -2.90
C ARG A 184 -23.42 5.57 -3.54
N VAL A 185 -24.50 5.62 -2.80
CA VAL A 185 -25.84 5.24 -3.26
C VAL A 185 -26.60 6.51 -3.62
N ASP A 186 -27.10 6.57 -4.85
CA ASP A 186 -28.00 7.62 -5.32
C ASP A 186 -29.45 7.16 -5.14
N ASN A 187 -30.29 8.02 -4.54
CA ASN A 187 -31.68 7.73 -4.27
C ASN A 187 -32.56 8.52 -5.23
N LYS A 188 -33.30 7.81 -6.09
CA LYS A 188 -34.29 8.41 -6.98
C LYS A 188 -35.68 8.05 -6.50
N GLU A 189 -36.44 9.06 -6.06
CA GLU A 189 -37.83 8.89 -5.66
C GLU A 189 -38.72 8.71 -6.90
N VAL A 190 -39.41 7.57 -6.95
CA VAL A 190 -40.45 7.27 -7.93
C VAL A 190 -41.79 7.44 -7.22
N GLU A 191 -42.58 8.40 -7.70
CA GLU A 191 -43.90 8.70 -7.16
C GLU A 191 -44.85 7.50 -7.28
N GLY A 192 -45.67 7.31 -6.24
CA GLY A 192 -46.68 6.25 -6.19
C GLY A 192 -47.83 6.51 -7.16
N LYS A 193 -48.48 5.45 -7.62
CA LYS A 193 -49.62 5.54 -8.53
C LYS A 193 -50.92 5.59 -7.73
N ILE A 194 -51.60 6.73 -7.78
CA ILE A 194 -52.90 6.96 -7.14
C ILE A 194 -54.01 6.70 -8.15
N GLU A 195 -54.99 5.88 -7.79
CA GLU A 195 -56.20 5.62 -8.59
C GLU A 195 -57.42 6.21 -7.88
N ARG A 196 -58.28 6.90 -8.65
CA ARG A 196 -59.47 7.58 -8.13
C ARG A 196 -60.70 6.71 -8.38
N VAL A 197 -61.38 6.32 -7.31
CA VAL A 197 -62.59 5.50 -7.38
C VAL A 197 -63.79 6.37 -7.01
N GLU A 198 -64.77 6.45 -7.90
CA GLU A 198 -66.03 7.16 -7.66
C GLU A 198 -66.94 6.33 -6.76
N VAL A 199 -67.35 6.92 -5.64
CA VAL A 199 -68.22 6.30 -4.65
C VAL A 199 -69.44 7.19 -4.47
N GLN A 200 -70.63 6.59 -4.50
CA GLN A 200 -71.86 7.34 -4.31
C GLN A 200 -72.16 7.41 -2.81
N VAL A 201 -72.19 8.63 -2.27
CA VAL A 201 -72.51 8.89 -0.86
C VAL A 201 -73.84 9.67 -0.81
N VAL A 202 -74.64 9.39 0.23
CA VAL A 202 -75.99 9.98 0.40
C VAL A 202 -75.87 11.43 0.87
N ASP A 203 -76.50 12.36 0.16
CA ASP A 203 -76.47 13.81 0.46
C ASP A 203 -77.65 14.24 1.36
N GLU A 204 -78.87 13.78 1.03
CA GLU A 204 -80.08 13.97 1.85
C GLU A 204 -80.82 12.64 2.08
N PRO A 205 -81.05 12.21 3.32
CA PRO A 205 -81.65 10.89 3.59
C PRO A 205 -83.17 10.87 3.38
N ALA A 206 -83.68 9.87 2.66
CA ALA A 206 -85.11 9.54 2.59
C ALA A 206 -85.61 8.84 3.89
N ARG A 207 -86.92 8.87 4.17
CA ARG A 207 -87.52 8.39 5.44
C ARG A 207 -88.60 7.32 5.26
N VAL A 208 -88.44 6.08 5.77
CA VAL A 208 -89.50 5.02 5.83
C VAL A 208 -89.12 3.75 6.64
N GLU A 209 -89.91 2.65 6.54
CA GLU A 209 -89.97 1.38 7.28
C GLU A 209 -89.10 0.22 6.72
N LYS A 210 -88.41 -0.54 7.59
CA LYS A 210 -87.12 -1.24 7.37
C LYS A 210 -87.16 -2.71 6.93
N VAL A 211 -86.46 -3.01 5.82
CA VAL A 211 -85.94 -4.35 5.46
C VAL A 211 -84.42 -4.27 5.19
N PRO A 212 -83.55 -5.06 5.84
CA PRO A 212 -82.09 -4.90 5.71
C PRO A 212 -81.55 -5.42 4.36
N VAL A 213 -80.76 -4.61 3.66
CA VAL A 213 -79.94 -5.00 2.48
C VAL A 213 -78.46 -4.87 2.84
N GLU A 214 -77.71 -5.94 2.63
CA GLU A 214 -76.31 -6.05 3.03
C GLU A 214 -75.36 -5.19 2.16
N ALA A 215 -74.25 -4.74 2.73
CA ALA A 215 -73.26 -3.90 2.04
C ALA A 215 -72.59 -4.65 0.88
N GLU A 216 -72.32 -3.92 -0.22
CA GLU A 216 -71.56 -4.45 -1.35
C GLU A 216 -70.08 -4.06 -1.22
N TYR A 217 -69.25 -5.02 -0.85
CA TYR A 217 -67.79 -4.87 -0.80
C TYR A 217 -67.18 -5.24 -2.15
N LYS A 218 -66.21 -4.44 -2.62
CA LYS A 218 -65.30 -4.87 -3.69
C LYS A 218 -63.95 -5.22 -3.10
N THR A 219 -63.43 -6.36 -3.53
CA THR A 219 -62.08 -6.80 -3.16
C THR A 219 -61.09 -6.19 -4.14
N VAL A 220 -60.18 -5.36 -3.63
CA VAL A 220 -59.09 -4.77 -4.41
C VAL A 220 -57.79 -5.42 -3.98
N ARG A 221 -56.94 -5.77 -4.94
CA ARG A 221 -55.59 -6.29 -4.67
C ARG A 221 -54.64 -5.13 -4.50
N VAL A 222 -54.11 -4.99 -3.29
CA VAL A 222 -53.13 -3.95 -2.93
C VAL A 222 -51.78 -4.61 -2.70
N LYS A 223 -50.72 -4.00 -3.23
CA LYS A 223 -49.35 -4.49 -3.03
C LYS A 223 -48.79 -3.87 -1.75
N LYS A 224 -48.67 -4.68 -0.69
CA LYS A 224 -48.17 -4.23 0.62
C LYS A 224 -46.68 -4.51 0.75
N LEU A 225 -45.93 -3.51 1.21
CA LEU A 225 -44.51 -3.64 1.51
C LEU A 225 -44.33 -4.51 2.76
N VAL A 226 -43.65 -5.65 2.61
CA VAL A 226 -43.38 -6.60 3.71
C VAL A 226 -42.02 -6.31 4.32
N LYS A 227 -41.03 -5.99 3.48
CA LYS A 227 -39.66 -5.69 3.91
C LYS A 227 -39.06 -4.60 3.04
N ASP A 228 -38.52 -3.57 3.69
CA ASP A 228 -37.81 -2.48 3.02
C ASP A 228 -36.53 -2.96 2.32
N ALA A 229 -36.12 -2.24 1.27
CA ALA A 229 -34.85 -2.47 0.59
C ALA A 229 -33.67 -2.21 1.54
N GLN A 230 -32.78 -3.19 1.68
CA GLN A 230 -31.63 -3.12 2.58
C GLN A 230 -30.35 -2.84 1.80
N GLU A 231 -29.48 -2.01 2.38
CA GLU A 231 -28.13 -1.76 1.87
C GLU A 231 -27.15 -2.64 2.64
N VAL A 232 -26.43 -3.52 1.94
CA VAL A 232 -25.38 -4.34 2.53
C VAL A 232 -24.04 -3.78 2.09
N GLU A 233 -23.29 -3.22 3.04
CA GLU A 233 -21.92 -2.75 2.82
C GLU A 233 -20.99 -3.96 2.68
N LYS A 234 -20.15 -3.97 1.63
CA LYS A 234 -19.10 -4.95 1.39
C LYS A 234 -17.75 -4.24 1.25
N GLU A 235 -16.72 -4.85 1.81
CA GLU A 235 -15.34 -4.36 1.70
C GLU A 235 -14.62 -5.03 0.52
N ILE A 236 -14.00 -4.21 -0.32
CA ILE A 236 -13.04 -4.63 -1.34
C ILE A 236 -11.66 -4.56 -0.66
N PRO A 237 -10.97 -5.69 -0.44
CA PRO A 237 -9.68 -5.70 0.25
C PRO A 237 -8.61 -4.98 -0.58
N ALA A 238 -7.60 -4.44 0.11
CA ALA A 238 -6.42 -3.89 -0.55
C ALA A 238 -5.65 -4.99 -1.29
N GLU A 239 -5.11 -4.65 -2.47
CA GLU A 239 -4.24 -5.54 -3.24
C GLU A 239 -2.78 -5.11 -3.07
N TYR A 240 -1.90 -6.08 -2.83
CA TYR A 240 -0.48 -5.88 -2.60
C TYR A 240 0.33 -6.49 -3.75
N ALA A 241 1.40 -5.80 -4.15
CA ALA A 241 2.44 -6.36 -5.02
C ALA A 241 3.72 -6.61 -4.21
N GLU A 242 4.38 -7.72 -4.52
CA GLU A 242 5.71 -8.01 -4.00
C GLU A 242 6.77 -7.40 -4.91
N VAL A 243 7.54 -6.46 -4.37
CA VAL A 243 8.66 -5.83 -5.07
C VAL A 243 9.96 -6.31 -4.44
N LYS A 244 10.86 -6.83 -5.28
CA LYS A 244 12.21 -7.22 -4.86
C LYS A 244 13.07 -5.97 -4.76
N THR A 245 13.36 -5.54 -3.55
CA THR A 245 14.30 -4.46 -3.25
C THR A 245 15.62 -5.04 -2.75
N PHE A 246 16.66 -4.23 -2.66
CA PHE A 246 17.95 -4.65 -2.11
C PHE A 246 18.22 -3.91 -0.80
N LYS A 247 18.39 -4.66 0.29
CA LYS A 247 18.82 -4.13 1.57
C LYS A 247 20.33 -4.16 1.66
N LYS A 248 20.94 -3.01 2.00
CA LYS A 248 22.37 -2.92 2.30
C LYS A 248 22.65 -3.57 3.66
N VAL A 249 23.46 -4.63 3.67
CA VAL A 249 23.78 -5.40 4.88
C VAL A 249 25.17 -5.04 5.40
N ALA A 250 26.08 -4.59 4.54
CA ALA A 250 27.39 -4.09 4.93
C ALA A 250 27.87 -2.99 3.98
N ASP A 251 28.54 -1.98 4.51
CA ASP A 251 29.20 -0.94 3.72
C ASP A 251 30.48 -1.46 3.05
N ALA A 252 30.92 -0.76 2.01
CA ALA A 252 32.22 -1.04 1.39
C ALA A 252 33.33 -0.71 2.39
N GLN A 253 34.32 -1.60 2.49
CA GLN A 253 35.43 -1.44 3.42
C GLN A 253 36.76 -1.70 2.72
N MET A 254 37.80 -1.00 3.17
CA MET A 254 39.16 -1.25 2.75
C MET A 254 39.80 -2.24 3.72
N ARG A 255 40.44 -3.28 3.21
CA ARG A 255 41.20 -4.23 4.05
C ARG A 255 42.46 -4.68 3.34
N TRP A 256 43.45 -5.08 4.12
CA TRP A 256 44.63 -5.76 3.58
C TRP A 256 44.28 -7.21 3.24
N GLU A 257 44.55 -7.63 2.02
CA GLU A 257 44.30 -8.98 1.53
C GLU A 257 45.59 -9.58 0.97
N GLU A 258 45.72 -10.90 1.08
CA GLU A 258 46.81 -11.65 0.47
C GLU A 258 46.65 -11.66 -1.06
N VAL A 259 47.69 -11.21 -1.75
CA VAL A 259 47.76 -11.17 -3.21
C VAL A 259 48.93 -12.00 -3.69
N LEU A 260 48.87 -12.43 -4.95
CA LEU A 260 50.01 -13.06 -5.59
C LEU A 260 51.19 -12.09 -5.61
N CYS A 261 52.37 -12.60 -5.26
CA CYS A 261 53.60 -11.82 -5.38
C CYS A 261 53.93 -11.56 -6.85
N GLU A 262 54.68 -10.49 -7.14
CA GLU A 262 55.05 -10.12 -8.51
C GLU A 262 55.72 -11.28 -9.28
N SER A 263 56.53 -12.10 -8.59
CA SER A 263 57.15 -13.30 -9.17
C SER A 263 56.17 -14.39 -9.59
N GLU A 264 54.97 -14.41 -9.01
CA GLU A 264 53.91 -15.39 -9.28
C GLU A 264 52.88 -14.88 -10.29
N VAL A 265 52.79 -13.55 -10.46
CA VAL A 265 51.98 -12.88 -11.49
C VAL A 265 52.74 -12.89 -12.82
N ASN A 266 52.87 -14.08 -13.40
CA ASN A 266 53.48 -14.29 -14.71
C ASN A 266 52.44 -14.54 -15.80
N ALA A 267 52.89 -14.58 -17.06
CA ALA A 267 52.02 -14.73 -18.22
C ALA A 267 51.15 -15.99 -18.17
N ASP A 268 51.64 -17.10 -17.62
CA ASP A 268 50.90 -18.36 -17.56
C ASP A 268 49.80 -18.32 -16.48
N THR A 269 50.09 -17.71 -15.33
CA THR A 269 49.08 -17.43 -14.29
C THR A 269 47.99 -16.51 -14.84
N ILE A 270 48.37 -15.44 -15.55
CA ILE A 270 47.40 -14.49 -16.14
C ILE A 270 46.55 -15.16 -17.22
N LYS A 271 47.12 -16.01 -18.08
CA LYS A 271 46.35 -16.79 -19.07
C LYS A 271 45.34 -17.70 -18.40
N SER A 272 45.71 -18.32 -17.28
CA SER A 272 44.82 -19.17 -16.51
C SER A 272 43.66 -18.38 -15.93
N VAL A 273 43.93 -17.19 -15.39
CA VAL A 273 42.90 -16.24 -14.92
C VAL A 273 41.99 -15.78 -16.06
N GLN A 274 42.53 -15.36 -17.20
CA GLN A 274 41.76 -14.94 -18.38
C GLN A 274 40.86 -16.08 -18.90
N SER A 275 41.40 -17.29 -18.97
CA SER A 275 40.64 -18.48 -19.40
C SER A 275 39.53 -18.82 -18.41
N ALA A 276 39.81 -18.77 -17.10
CA ALA A 276 38.82 -19.00 -16.07
C ALA A 276 37.70 -17.95 -16.10
N LEU A 277 38.03 -16.66 -16.23
CA LEU A 277 37.06 -15.57 -16.37
C LEU A 277 36.16 -15.79 -17.59
N ASN A 278 36.74 -16.07 -18.75
CA ASN A 278 35.99 -16.35 -19.98
C ASN A 278 35.08 -17.58 -19.83
N SER A 279 35.55 -18.64 -19.18
CA SER A 279 34.75 -19.85 -18.92
C SER A 279 33.53 -19.58 -18.03
N LYS A 280 33.65 -18.61 -17.11
CA LYS A 280 32.56 -18.16 -16.24
C LYS A 280 31.68 -17.06 -16.88
N GLY A 281 31.91 -16.74 -18.16
CA GLY A 281 31.12 -15.76 -18.92
C GLY A 281 31.58 -14.30 -18.78
N TYR A 282 32.73 -14.06 -18.15
CA TYR A 282 33.31 -12.72 -18.02
C TYR A 282 34.29 -12.47 -19.17
N ASN A 283 33.99 -11.52 -20.05
CA ASN A 283 34.80 -11.25 -21.24
C ASN A 283 36.16 -10.61 -20.89
N ALA A 284 37.17 -11.45 -20.71
CA ALA A 284 38.56 -11.06 -20.48
C ALA A 284 39.37 -10.88 -21.78
N GLY A 285 38.76 -11.10 -22.95
CA GLY A 285 39.44 -11.10 -24.24
C GLY A 285 40.24 -12.38 -24.48
N THR A 286 41.20 -12.32 -25.41
CA THR A 286 42.08 -13.46 -25.71
C THR A 286 43.00 -13.75 -24.50
N PRO A 287 43.12 -15.00 -24.04
CA PRO A 287 44.08 -15.39 -23.01
C PRO A 287 45.54 -15.26 -23.49
N ASP A 288 46.05 -14.04 -23.53
CA ASP A 288 47.38 -13.67 -24.01
C ASP A 288 48.43 -13.58 -22.90
N GLY A 289 48.02 -13.63 -21.63
CA GLY A 289 48.89 -13.49 -20.46
C GLY A 289 49.20 -12.04 -20.11
N ALA A 290 48.53 -11.08 -20.74
CA ALA A 290 48.67 -9.66 -20.41
C ALA A 290 47.49 -9.18 -19.55
N LEU A 291 47.82 -8.52 -18.42
CA LEU A 291 46.82 -7.91 -17.55
C LEU A 291 46.38 -6.54 -18.12
N GLY A 292 45.71 -6.56 -19.27
CA GLY A 292 45.22 -5.37 -19.94
C GLY A 292 43.90 -4.82 -19.36
N PRO A 293 43.43 -3.65 -19.85
CA PRO A 293 42.18 -3.03 -19.38
C PRO A 293 40.92 -3.90 -19.55
N THR A 294 40.89 -4.77 -20.55
CA THR A 294 39.77 -5.72 -20.75
C THR A 294 39.78 -6.81 -19.69
N THR A 295 40.93 -7.44 -19.45
CA THR A 295 41.12 -8.43 -18.38
C THR A 295 40.77 -7.84 -17.01
N MET A 296 41.24 -6.63 -16.71
CA MET A 296 40.96 -5.96 -15.43
C MET A 296 39.46 -5.68 -15.23
N ARG A 297 38.76 -5.18 -16.25
CA ARG A 297 37.29 -4.98 -16.15
C ARG A 297 36.54 -6.29 -15.93
N ALA A 298 36.95 -7.38 -16.60
CA ALA A 298 36.36 -8.69 -16.43
C ALA A 298 36.59 -9.23 -15.00
N LEU A 299 37.82 -9.11 -14.51
CA LEU A 299 38.23 -9.50 -13.16
C LEU A 299 37.42 -8.75 -12.10
N GLU A 300 37.36 -7.43 -12.18
CA GLU A 300 36.58 -6.62 -11.24
C GLU A 300 35.09 -6.94 -11.29
N LYS A 301 34.53 -7.20 -12.49
CA LYS A 301 33.14 -7.61 -12.61
C LYS A 301 32.91 -8.96 -11.92
N PHE A 302 33.80 -9.92 -12.12
CA PHE A 302 33.73 -11.22 -11.43
C PHE A 302 33.81 -11.05 -9.92
N GLN A 303 34.75 -10.24 -9.42
CA GLN A 303 34.90 -9.96 -8.00
C GLN A 303 33.64 -9.33 -7.40
N ARG A 304 33.06 -8.31 -8.07
CA ARG A 304 31.80 -7.67 -7.62
C ARG A 304 30.62 -8.63 -7.60
N ASP A 305 30.43 -9.41 -8.67
CA ASP A 305 29.32 -10.36 -8.76
C ASP A 305 29.42 -11.48 -7.70
N ASN A 306 30.62 -11.79 -7.21
CA ASN A 306 30.88 -12.82 -6.20
C ASN A 306 31.15 -12.25 -4.79
N ASN A 307 30.94 -10.95 -4.56
CA ASN A 307 31.21 -10.26 -3.29
C ASN A 307 32.67 -10.41 -2.78
N LEU A 308 33.64 -10.46 -3.69
CA LEU A 308 35.07 -10.55 -3.38
C LEU A 308 35.73 -9.18 -3.36
N ALA A 309 36.91 -9.09 -2.76
CA ALA A 309 37.70 -7.87 -2.81
C ALA A 309 38.14 -7.50 -4.24
N THR A 310 38.07 -6.21 -4.57
CA THR A 310 38.36 -5.63 -5.88
C THR A 310 39.67 -4.84 -5.86
N GLY A 311 40.29 -4.66 -7.04
CA GLY A 311 41.50 -3.84 -7.22
C GLY A 311 42.79 -4.64 -7.45
N GLY A 312 42.72 -5.96 -7.55
CA GLY A 312 43.90 -6.78 -7.87
C GLY A 312 43.60 -8.27 -7.99
N VAL A 313 44.59 -9.06 -8.41
CA VAL A 313 44.51 -10.53 -8.44
C VAL A 313 44.77 -11.06 -7.02
N THR A 314 43.73 -11.08 -6.19
CA THR A 314 43.81 -11.56 -4.81
C THR A 314 43.82 -13.09 -4.75
N MET A 315 44.37 -13.65 -3.68
CA MET A 315 44.33 -15.10 -3.43
C MET A 315 42.90 -15.62 -3.31
N GLU A 316 42.01 -14.84 -2.68
CA GLU A 316 40.57 -15.10 -2.65
C GLU A 316 39.98 -15.22 -4.07
N THR A 317 40.34 -14.31 -4.97
CA THR A 317 39.87 -14.33 -6.37
C THR A 317 40.40 -15.54 -7.13
N MET A 318 41.67 -15.89 -6.93
CA MET A 318 42.28 -17.07 -7.57
C MET A 318 41.57 -18.37 -7.19
N ARG A 319 41.26 -18.55 -5.89
CA ARG A 319 40.48 -19.69 -5.39
C ARG A 319 39.07 -19.69 -5.95
N ALA A 320 38.40 -18.54 -5.97
CA ALA A 320 37.04 -18.43 -6.51
C ALA A 320 36.97 -18.71 -8.03
N LEU A 321 38.05 -18.42 -8.76
CA LEU A 321 38.20 -18.78 -10.18
C LEU A 321 38.57 -20.25 -10.40
N GLY A 322 39.05 -20.95 -9.37
CA GLY A 322 39.52 -22.34 -9.44
C GLY A 322 40.88 -22.47 -10.15
N VAL A 323 41.69 -21.42 -10.12
CA VAL A 323 43.05 -21.41 -10.68
C VAL A 323 44.08 -21.89 -9.64
N LEU A 324 43.72 -21.80 -8.36
CA LEU A 324 44.48 -22.30 -7.20
C LEU A 324 43.55 -23.02 -6.22
#